data_AF-A0A0R1QQ16-F1
#
_entry.id   AF-A0A0R1QQ16-F1
#
_cell.length_a   1.000
_cell.length_b   1.000
_cell.length_c   1.000
_cell.angle_alpha   90.00
_cell.angle_beta   90.00
_cell.angle_gamma   90.00
#
_symmetry.space_group_name_H-M   'P 1'
#
loop_
_entity.id
_entity.type
_entity.pdbx_description
1 polymer ?
#
loop_
_entity_poly.entity_id
_entity_poly.type
_entity_poly.pdbx_seq_one_letter_code
_entity_poly.pdbx_strand_id
1 'polypeptide(L)' 'MINTSSDCTEILVGKAASMDGSTIVARNEDGYAPINPIKFVVHAAKDQKDAVYTSVTTGVKVPLPDHAYRYTATP' A
#
# COMPACT_ATOMS: atom_id res chain seq x y z
N MET A 1 2.64 -26.60 -9.73
CA MET A 1 2.12 -25.28 -10.13
C MET A 1 2.38 -24.33 -8.99
N ILE A 2 3.06 -23.21 -9.24
CA ILE A 2 3.26 -22.14 -8.24
C ILE A 2 1.88 -21.48 -8.07
N ASN A 3 1.26 -21.63 -6.91
CA ASN A 3 -0.04 -21.03 -6.62
C ASN A 3 0.18 -19.54 -6.30
N THR A 4 0.11 -18.64 -7.28
CA THR A 4 0.41 -17.21 -7.09
C THR A 4 -0.61 -16.43 -6.26
N SER A 5 -1.48 -17.10 -5.49
CA SER A 5 -2.39 -16.39 -4.57
C SER A 5 -1.61 -15.87 -3.36
N SER A 6 -1.85 -14.60 -3.03
CA SER A 6 -1.48 -14.01 -1.75
C SER A 6 -2.71 -14.05 -0.85
N ASP A 7 -2.49 -14.31 0.44
CA ASP A 7 -3.54 -14.32 1.45
C ASP A 7 -3.37 -13.10 2.37
N CYS A 8 -4.48 -12.63 2.93
CA CYS A 8 -4.50 -11.49 3.84
C CYS A 8 -5.65 -11.64 4.83
N THR A 9 -5.45 -11.14 6.05
CA THR A 9 -6.46 -10.94 7.08
C THR A 9 -6.44 -9.47 7.49
N GLU A 10 -7.63 -8.88 7.59
CA GLU A 10 -7.80 -7.47 7.93
C GLU A 10 -8.61 -7.30 9.22
N ILE A 11 -8.20 -6.34 10.05
CA ILE A 11 -8.88 -5.92 11.26
C ILE A 11 -9.24 -4.45 11.11
N LEU A 12 -10.54 -4.15 11.24
CA LEU A 12 -11.08 -2.80 11.26
C LEU A 12 -11.64 -2.51 12.65
N VAL A 13 -11.18 -1.43 13.28
CA VAL A 13 -11.71 -0.96 14.57
C VAL A 13 -12.15 0.49 14.42
N GLY A 14 -13.46 0.73 14.52
CA GLY A 14 -14.01 2.07 14.50
C GLY A 14 -13.66 2.85 15.77
N LYS A 15 -13.59 4.18 15.67
CA LYS A 15 -13.27 5.07 16.80
C LYS A 15 -14.10 4.89 18.08
N ALA A 16 -15.33 4.39 17.98
CA ALA A 16 -16.20 4.16 19.13
C ALA A 16 -15.99 2.75 19.74
N ALA A 17 -15.24 1.89 19.06
CA ALA A 17 -14.96 0.52 19.47
C ALA A 17 -13.51 0.34 19.97
N SER A 18 -12.61 1.27 19.67
CA SER A 18 -11.23 1.27 20.18
C SER A 18 -11.19 1.77 21.62
N MET A 19 -10.17 1.33 22.38
CA MET A 19 -9.99 1.72 23.78
C MET A 19 -9.62 3.19 23.96
N ASP A 20 -8.97 3.79 22.96
CA ASP A 20 -8.40 5.14 23.03
C ASP A 20 -9.10 6.15 22.11
N GLY A 21 -10.16 5.73 21.41
CA GLY A 21 -10.89 6.59 20.47
C GLY A 21 -10.22 6.70 19.09
N SER A 22 -9.11 6.02 18.81
CA SER A 22 -8.47 5.99 17.50
C SER A 22 -9.25 5.14 16.48
N THR A 23 -9.07 5.38 15.18
CA THR A 23 -9.54 4.45 14.14
C THR A 23 -8.38 3.58 13.70
N ILE A 24 -8.57 2.27 13.65
CA ILE A 24 -7.51 1.31 13.31
C ILE A 24 -7.91 0.54 12.05
N VAL A 25 -7.00 0.52 11.08
CA VAL A 25 -7.05 -0.31 9.88
C VAL A 25 -5.73 -1.07 9.85
N ALA A 26 -5.78 -2.38 10.03
CA ALA A 26 -4.59 -3.22 10.14
C ALA A 26 -4.73 -4.48 9.29
N ARG A 27 -3.64 -4.93 8.66
CA ARG A 27 -3.63 -6.08 7.75
C ARG A 27 -2.32 -6.85 7.91
N ASN A 28 -2.34 -8.18 7.92
CA ASN A 28 -1.14 -8.98 7.64
C ASN A 28 -0.97 -9.15 6.12
N GLU A 29 0.26 -8.99 5.65
CA GLU A 29 0.59 -9.23 4.26
C GLU A 29 1.25 -10.60 4.11
N ASP A 30 0.44 -11.61 3.81
CA ASP A 30 0.99 -12.93 3.52
C ASP A 30 1.44 -12.95 2.05
N GLY A 31 2.75 -12.79 1.86
CA GLY A 31 3.39 -12.92 0.56
C GLY A 31 3.39 -14.37 0.07
N TYR A 32 3.46 -14.56 -1.25
CA TYR A 32 3.53 -15.89 -1.83
C TYR A 32 4.76 -16.70 -1.36
N ALA A 33 5.90 -16.03 -1.17
CA ALA A 33 7.13 -16.67 -0.71
C ALA A 33 7.23 -16.61 0.82
N PRO A 34 7.77 -17.66 1.48
CA PRO A 34 7.99 -17.66 2.93
C PRO A 34 8.89 -16.53 3.43
N ILE A 35 9.78 -16.02 2.57
CA ILE A 35 10.65 -14.89 2.85
C ILE A 35 10.34 -13.78 1.85
N ASN A 36 9.74 -12.70 2.32
CA ASN A 36 9.48 -11.49 1.55
C ASN A 36 10.00 -10.27 2.33
N PRO A 37 11.19 -9.74 2.01
CA PRO A 37 11.75 -8.59 2.73
C PRO A 37 10.90 -7.33 2.51
N ILE A 38 10.28 -6.82 3.58
CA ILE A 38 9.47 -5.61 3.55
C ILE A 38 10.32 -4.41 3.98
N LYS A 39 10.23 -3.30 3.23
CA LYS A 39 10.87 -2.04 3.60
C LYS A 39 9.84 -1.08 4.18
N PHE A 40 10.22 -0.26 5.16
CA PHE A 40 9.46 0.92 5.52
C PHE A 40 10.05 2.13 4.82
N VAL A 41 9.27 2.80 3.97
CA VAL A 41 9.74 3.93 3.16
C VAL A 41 8.85 5.15 3.33
N VAL A 42 9.47 6.32 3.26
CA VAL A 42 8.78 7.62 3.19
C VAL A 42 8.95 8.18 1.79
N HIS A 43 7.85 8.38 1.09
CA HIS A 43 7.83 9.11 -0.18
C HIS A 43 7.61 10.59 0.12
N ALA A 44 8.58 11.43 -0.24
CA ALA A 44 8.46 12.88 -0.09
C ALA A 44 7.36 13.45 -0.99
N ALA A 45 6.74 14.54 -0.55
CA ALA A 45 5.84 15.31 -1.40
C ALA A 45 6.61 15.89 -2.59
N LYS A 46 5.97 15.96 -3.76
CA LYS A 46 6.57 16.55 -4.97
C LYS A 46 5.51 17.06 -5.94
N ASP A 47 5.87 18.09 -6.68
CA ASP A 47 5.19 18.48 -7.91
C ASP A 47 5.77 17.70 -9.09
N GLN A 48 4.90 17.24 -9.99
CA GLN A 48 5.22 16.33 -11.08
C GLN A 48 4.23 16.52 -12.25
N LYS A 49 4.58 17.36 -13.22
CA LYS A 49 3.73 17.60 -14.40
C LYS A 49 3.67 16.39 -15.33
N ASP A 50 2.48 16.11 -15.84
CA ASP A 50 2.21 15.07 -16.86
C ASP A 50 2.75 13.68 -16.46
N ALA A 51 2.80 13.39 -15.16
CA ALA A 51 3.31 12.13 -14.66
C ALA A 51 2.37 10.97 -14.97
N VAL A 52 2.93 9.82 -15.36
CA VAL A 52 2.18 8.60 -15.66
C VAL A 52 2.78 7.43 -14.89
N TYR A 53 1.97 6.75 -14.09
CA TYR A 53 2.32 5.45 -13.53
C TYR A 53 2.10 4.36 -14.57
N THR A 54 3.07 3.46 -14.73
CA THR A 54 2.91 2.24 -15.53
C THR A 54 3.04 1.02 -14.62
N SER A 55 2.01 0.18 -14.55
CA SER A 55 2.06 -1.05 -13.74
C SER A 55 3.11 -2.01 -14.29
N VAL A 56 3.96 -2.54 -13.41
CA VAL A 56 4.97 -3.55 -13.77
C VAL A 56 4.32 -4.87 -14.21
N THR A 57 3.20 -5.24 -13.60
CA THR A 57 2.55 -6.54 -13.83
C THR A 57 1.67 -6.54 -15.08
N THR A 58 0.88 -5.48 -15.29
CA THR A 58 -0.14 -5.45 -16.36
C THR A 58 0.18 -4.47 -17.49
N GLY A 59 1.12 -3.55 -17.29
CA GLY A 59 1.43 -2.49 -18.25
C GLY A 59 0.38 -1.38 -18.33
N VAL A 60 -0.68 -1.41 -17.51
CA VAL A 60 -1.69 -0.34 -17.50
C VAL A 60 -1.03 1.00 -17.18
N LYS A 61 -1.42 2.04 -17.91
CA LYS A 61 -0.92 3.41 -17.74
C LYS A 61 -1.98 4.28 -17.09
N VAL A 62 -1.61 4.95 -16.00
CA VAL A 62 -2.51 5.81 -15.22
C VAL A 62 -1.88 7.20 -15.11
N PRO A 63 -2.50 8.26 -15.67
CA PRO A 63 -2.04 9.62 -15.44
C PRO A 63 -2.22 9.99 -13.97
N LEU A 64 -1.21 10.62 -13.38
CA LEU A 64 -1.20 11.02 -11.99
C LEU A 64 -1.45 12.53 -11.86
N PRO A 65 -1.99 12.99 -10.71
CA PRO A 65 -2.09 14.41 -10.42
C PRO A 65 -0.72 15.10 -10.40
N ASP A 66 -0.73 16.40 -10.71
CA ASP A 66 0.45 17.25 -10.70
C ASP A 66 1.07 17.38 -9.31
N HIS A 67 0.28 17.32 -8.24
CA HIS A 67 0.78 17.37 -6.86
C HIS A 67 0.63 16.03 -6.16
N ALA A 68 1.74 15.45 -5.70
CA ALA A 68 1.78 14.25 -4.89
C ALA A 68 2.11 14.59 -3.44
N TYR A 69 1.23 14.22 -2.51
CA TYR A 69 1.46 14.38 -1.08
C TYR A 69 2.50 13.38 -0.56
N ARG A 70 3.12 13.73 0.59
CA ARG A 70 4.00 12.83 1.32
C ARG A 70 3.20 11.66 1.90
N TYR A 71 3.69 10.43 1.77
CA TYR A 71 3.08 9.25 2.37
C TYR A 71 4.13 8.20 2.78
N THR A 72 3.75 7.30 3.68
CA THR A 72 4.55 6.13 4.07
C THR A 72 4.06 4.90 3.34
N ALA A 73 4.95 3.96 3.02
CA ALA A 73 4.59 2.71 2.38
C ALA A 73 5.44 1.53 2.89
N THR A 74 4.92 0.33 2.66
CA THR A 74 5.59 -0.94 2.92
C THR A 74 5.68 -1.79 1.64
N PRO A 75 6.49 -1.40 0.65
CA PRO A 75 6.66 -2.13 -0.60
C PRO A 75 7.60 -3.34 -0.48
#